data_AF-A0A645HKW6-F1
#
_entry.id   AF-A0A645HKW6-F1
#
_cell.length_a   1.000
_cell.length_b   1.000
_cell.length_c   1.000
_cell.angle_alpha   90.00
_cell.angle_beta   90.00
_cell.angle_gamma   90.00
#
_symmetry.space_group_name_H-M   'P 1'
#
loop_
_entity.id
_entity.type
_entity.pdbx_description
1 polymer ?
#
loop_
_entity_poly.entity_id
_entity_poly.type
_entity_poly.pdbx_seq_one_letter_code
_entity_poly.pdbx_strand_id
1 'polypeptide(L)'
;MPADERNRNLVAGLWLYLLTAFLRRTMVELQVIIERRADKPRLIIGFNGSSPATLVAALSPDTSADRVIALFDPEWIEDQAEIVNDYGVAKLSSYLAQPHVSLEQAVSTFREVFLGE
;
A
#
# COMPACT_ATOMS: atom_id res chain seq x y z
N MET A 1 3.73 0.65 -10.44
CA MET A 1 3.04 -0.63 -10.69
C MET A 1 3.64 -1.33 -11.91
N PRO A 2 3.45 -2.65 -12.10
CA PRO A 2 3.88 -3.36 -13.31
C PRO A 2 3.25 -2.80 -14.59
N ALA A 3 4.01 -2.81 -15.69
CA ALA A 3 3.53 -2.39 -17.01
C ALA A 3 2.55 -3.41 -17.63
N ASP A 4 2.75 -4.71 -17.43
CA ASP A 4 1.81 -5.74 -17.85
C ASP A 4 0.49 -5.65 -17.04
N GLU A 5 -0.66 -5.72 -17.73
CA GLU A 5 -1.98 -5.53 -17.10
C GLU A 5 -2.33 -6.65 -16.11
N ARG A 6 -2.01 -7.91 -16.44
CA ARG A 6 -2.30 -9.04 -15.57
C ARG A 6 -1.51 -8.93 -14.27
N ASN A 7 -0.20 -8.70 -14.37
CA ASN A 7 0.66 -8.53 -13.20
C ASN A 7 0.27 -7.30 -12.38
N ARG A 8 -0.16 -6.21 -13.03
CA ARG A 8 -0.66 -5.02 -12.35
C ARG A 8 -1.88 -5.31 -11.48
N ASN A 9 -2.85 -6.06 -12.00
CA ASN A 9 -4.04 -6.43 -11.25
C ASN A 9 -3.71 -7.37 -10.09
N LEU A 10 -2.76 -8.30 -10.26
CA LEU A 10 -2.29 -9.17 -9.19
C LEU A 10 -1.60 -8.37 -8.06
N VAL A 11 -0.73 -7.44 -8.41
CA VAL A 11 -0.09 -6.55 -7.43
C VAL A 11 -1.11 -5.66 -6.73
N ALA A 12 -2.12 -5.14 -7.45
CA ALA A 12 -3.19 -4.37 -6.83
C ALA A 12 -4.00 -5.22 -5.84
N GLY A 13 -4.30 -6.48 -6.19
CA GLY A 13 -4.96 -7.43 -5.30
C GLY A 13 -4.16 -7.70 -4.03
N LEU A 14 -2.83 -7.86 -4.14
CA LEU A 14 -1.95 -8.00 -2.98
C LEU A 14 -2.03 -6.78 -2.05
N TRP A 15 -1.92 -5.56 -2.58
CA TRP A 15 -2.03 -4.35 -1.78
C TRP A 15 -3.38 -4.22 -1.09
N LEU A 16 -4.47 -4.50 -1.80
CA LEU A 16 -5.81 -4.49 -1.22
C LEU A 16 -5.97 -5.56 -0.12
N TYR A 17 -5.41 -6.75 -0.32
CA TYR A 17 -5.40 -7.79 0.69
C TYR A 17 -4.70 -7.34 1.99
N LEU A 18 -3.50 -6.76 1.88
CA LEU A 18 -2.75 -6.25 3.03
C LEU A 18 -3.48 -5.11 3.73
N LEU A 19 -4.04 -4.16 2.97
CA LEU A 19 -4.73 -2.99 3.53
C LEU A 19 -6.06 -3.33 4.19
N THR A 20 -6.87 -4.20 3.56
CA THR A 20 -8.20 -4.56 4.09
C THR A 20 -8.14 -5.26 5.44
N ALA A 21 -7.00 -5.86 5.79
CA ALA A 21 -6.79 -6.42 7.12
C ALA A 21 -6.93 -5.37 8.24
N PHE A 22 -6.45 -4.14 8.01
CA PHE A 22 -6.61 -3.02 8.95
C PHE A 22 -8.03 -2.45 8.98
N LEU A 23 -8.81 -2.66 7.92
CA LEU A 23 -10.14 -2.06 7.76
C LEU A 23 -11.27 -2.95 8.30
N ARG A 24 -10.98 -4.17 8.76
CA ARG A 24 -12.00 -5.17 9.15
C ARG A 24 -12.99 -4.69 10.22
N ARG A 25 -12.64 -3.67 11.01
CA ARG A 25 -13.48 -3.11 12.08
C ARG A 25 -13.82 -1.63 11.87
N THR A 26 -13.60 -1.11 10.67
CA THR A 26 -13.84 0.30 10.34
C THR A 26 -14.98 0.41 9.34
N MET A 27 -15.90 1.36 9.54
CA MET A 27 -16.87 1.73 8.50
C MET A 27 -16.23 2.75 7.58
N VAL A 28 -15.55 2.23 6.56
CA VAL A 28 -14.78 3.03 5.59
C VAL A 28 -15.23 2.65 4.18
N GLU A 29 -15.52 3.66 3.36
CA GLU A 29 -15.79 3.48 1.94
C GLU A 29 -14.49 3.59 1.15
N LEU A 30 -14.16 2.53 0.40
CA LEU A 30 -12.97 2.49 -0.42
C LEU A 30 -13.23 2.99 -1.84
N GLN A 31 -12.35 3.88 -2.31
CA GLN A 31 -12.23 4.22 -3.72
C GLN A 31 -10.90 3.68 -4.23
N VAL A 32 -10.97 2.78 -5.23
CA VAL A 32 -9.78 2.13 -5.81
C VAL A 32 -9.63 2.57 -7.25
N ILE A 33 -8.52 3.22 -7.57
CA ILE A 33 -8.19 3.67 -8.92
C ILE A 33 -6.91 2.97 -9.37
N ILE A 34 -7.00 2.21 -10.46
CA ILE A 34 -5.86 1.57 -11.11
C ILE A 34 -5.62 2.29 -12.43
N GLU A 35 -4.54 3.06 -12.50
CA GLU A 35 -4.21 3.81 -13.71
C GLU A 35 -3.68 2.90 -14.81
N ARG A 36 -4.10 3.19 -16.04
CA ARG A 36 -3.67 2.48 -17.26
C ARG A 36 -2.56 3.18 -18.04
N ARG A 37 -2.12 4.36 -17.60
CA ARG A 37 -1.07 5.16 -18.25
C ARG A 37 0.23 4.34 -18.37
N ALA A 38 0.88 4.43 -19.52
CA ALA A 38 1.99 3.55 -19.90
C ALA A 38 3.33 3.95 -19.25
N ASP A 39 3.51 5.22 -18.92
CA ASP A 39 4.73 5.82 -18.38
C ASP A 39 4.89 5.56 -16.88
N LYS A 40 3.82 5.70 -16.09
CA LYS A 40 3.88 5.53 -14.63
C LYS A 40 2.54 5.07 -14.05
N PRO A 41 2.17 3.79 -14.19
CA PRO A 41 0.92 3.30 -13.64
C PRO A 41 0.93 3.32 -12.10
N ARG A 42 -0.09 3.94 -11.51
CA ARG A 42 -0.30 4.02 -10.06
C ARG A 42 -1.55 3.24 -9.63
N LEU A 43 -1.48 2.75 -8.40
CA LEU A 43 -2.64 2.35 -7.62
C LEU A 43 -2.89 3.47 -6.62
N ILE A 44 -4.08 4.05 -6.63
CA ILE A 44 -4.49 5.09 -5.69
C ILE A 44 -5.69 4.55 -4.90
N ILE A 45 -5.60 4.61 -3.58
CA ILE A 45 -6.62 4.12 -2.65
C ILE A 45 -7.07 5.29 -1.78
N GLY A 46 -8.35 5.62 -1.88
CA GLY A 46 -9.02 6.58 -1.02
C GLY A 46 -9.90 5.88 0.00
N PHE A 47 -9.97 6.43 1.21
CA PHE A 47 -10.78 5.93 2.33
C PHE A 47 -12.05 6.76 2.57
N ASN A 48 -12.36 7.69 1.66
CA ASN A 48 -13.62 8.42 1.65
C ASN A 48 -14.23 8.31 0.26
N GLY A 49 -14.97 7.22 0.02
CA GLY A 49 -15.53 6.87 -1.29
C GLY A 49 -16.42 7.95 -1.90
N SER A 50 -17.10 8.74 -1.08
CA SER A 50 -17.91 9.89 -1.51
C SER A 50 -17.10 11.13 -1.91
N SER A 51 -15.82 11.20 -1.55
CA SER A 51 -14.97 12.35 -1.83
C SER A 51 -14.43 12.33 -3.26
N PRO A 52 -14.48 13.46 -3.99
CA PRO A 52 -13.84 13.55 -5.30
C PRO A 52 -12.31 13.60 -5.21
N ALA A 53 -11.74 13.75 -4.00
CA ALA A 53 -10.31 14.01 -3.81
C ALA A 53 -9.40 12.94 -4.44
N THR A 54 -9.72 11.65 -4.26
CA THR A 54 -8.93 10.55 -4.85
C THR A 54 -8.96 10.57 -6.37
N LEU A 55 -10.13 10.88 -6.96
CA LEU A 55 -10.28 10.99 -8.40
C LEU A 55 -9.53 12.20 -8.95
N VAL A 56 -9.61 13.36 -8.29
CA VAL A 56 -8.82 14.53 -8.64
C VAL A 56 -7.32 14.22 -8.58
N ALA A 57 -6.87 13.47 -7.57
CA ALA A 57 -5.47 13.06 -7.46
C ALA A 57 -5.01 12.14 -8.59
N ALA A 58 -5.89 11.29 -9.13
CA ALA A 58 -5.60 10.47 -10.31
C ALA A 58 -5.58 11.29 -11.60
N LEU A 59 -6.48 12.28 -11.74
CA LEU A 59 -6.59 13.08 -12.95
C LEU A 59 -5.51 14.16 -13.04
N SER A 60 -5.20 14.82 -11.92
CA SER A 60 -4.29 15.97 -11.81
C SER A 60 -3.19 15.72 -10.75
N PRO A 61 -2.28 14.76 -10.99
CA PRO A 61 -1.32 14.29 -10.00
C PRO A 61 -0.41 15.38 -9.43
N ASP A 62 0.02 16.35 -10.25
CA ASP A 62 0.93 17.42 -9.84
C ASP A 62 0.30 18.40 -8.84
N THR A 63 -1.03 18.53 -8.86
CA THR A 63 -1.78 19.44 -7.98
C THR A 63 -2.23 18.77 -6.68
N SER A 64 -1.98 17.47 -6.54
CA SER A 64 -2.53 16.66 -5.45
C SER A 64 -1.43 15.96 -4.62
N ALA A 65 -0.17 16.38 -4.75
CA ALA A 65 0.95 15.80 -4.02
C ALA A 65 0.72 15.81 -2.50
N ASP A 66 0.25 16.93 -1.96
CA ASP A 66 -0.02 17.08 -0.52
C ASP A 66 -1.21 16.24 -0.01
N ARG A 67 -1.99 15.62 -0.92
CA ARG A 67 -3.20 14.86 -0.59
C ARG A 67 -3.00 13.36 -0.71
N VAL A 68 -1.83 12.90 -1.14
CA VAL A 68 -1.54 11.49 -1.37
C VAL A 68 -0.28 11.11 -0.61
N ILE A 69 -0.39 10.11 0.25
CA ILE A 69 0.77 9.50 0.90
C ILE A 69 1.41 8.54 -0.11
N ALA A 70 2.64 8.81 -0.51
CA ALA A 70 3.42 7.91 -1.34
C ALA A 70 3.93 6.74 -0.47
N LEU A 71 3.76 5.52 -0.97
CA LEU A 71 4.31 4.29 -0.36
C LEU A 71 5.62 3.84 -1.03
N PHE A 72 6.11 4.61 -2.00
CA PHE A 72 7.40 4.37 -2.62
C PHE A 72 8.41 5.34 -2.00
N ASP A 73 9.46 4.80 -1.42
CA ASP A 73 10.49 5.54 -0.68
C ASP A 73 9.90 6.50 0.38
N PRO A 74 9.11 5.98 1.34
CA PRO A 74 8.40 6.80 2.29
C PRO A 74 9.33 7.33 3.40
N GLU A 75 10.06 8.41 3.12
CA GLU A 75 10.90 9.10 4.13
C GLU A 75 10.10 9.45 5.41
N TRP A 76 8.79 9.70 5.28
CA TRP A 76 7.90 9.98 6.41
C TRP A 76 7.82 8.85 7.45
N ILE A 77 8.23 7.62 7.13
CA ILE A 77 8.29 6.50 8.09
C ILE A 77 9.39 6.73 9.13
N GLU A 78 10.50 7.38 8.75
CA GLU A 78 11.64 7.61 9.65
C GLU A 78 11.24 8.49 10.85
N ASP A 79 10.26 9.37 10.67
CA ASP A 79 9.71 10.22 11.72
C ASP A 79 8.78 9.46 12.70
N GLN A 80 8.40 8.21 12.40
CA GLN A 80 7.48 7.41 13.20
C GLN A 80 8.23 6.51 14.19
N ALA A 81 8.68 7.07 15.31
CA ALA A 81 9.50 6.37 16.30
C ALA A 81 8.86 5.07 16.85
N GLU A 82 7.53 4.99 16.94
CA GLU A 82 6.82 3.78 17.37
C GLU A 82 6.96 2.63 16.35
N ILE A 83 7.01 2.95 15.06
CA ILE A 83 7.15 1.98 13.97
C ILE A 83 8.61 1.56 13.81
N VAL A 84 9.53 2.52 13.86
CA VAL A 84 10.98 2.27 13.66
C VAL A 84 11.55 1.37 14.77
N ASN A 85 11.06 1.50 16.00
CA ASN A 85 11.50 0.70 17.14
C ASN A 85 10.70 -0.60 17.33
N ASP A 86 9.71 -0.87 16.47
CA ASP A 86 8.90 -2.08 16.59
C ASP A 86 9.69 -3.31 16.12
N TYR A 87 9.81 -4.29 17.01
CA TYR A 87 10.55 -5.52 16.75
C TYR A 87 9.94 -6.35 15.62
N GLY A 88 8.61 -6.40 15.53
CA GLY A 88 7.90 -7.11 14.46
C GLY A 88 8.16 -6.47 13.09
N VAL A 89 8.11 -5.14 13.02
CA VAL A 89 8.43 -4.39 11.79
C VAL A 89 9.89 -4.63 11.36
N ALA A 90 10.84 -4.60 12.29
CA ALA A 90 12.24 -4.90 12.01
C ALA A 90 12.46 -6.33 11.49
N LYS A 91 11.77 -7.32 12.07
CA LYS A 91 11.76 -8.73 11.61
C LYS A 91 11.23 -8.84 10.19
N LEU A 92 10.07 -8.25 9.90
CA LEU A 92 9.47 -8.27 8.57
C LEU A 92 10.38 -7.62 7.52
N SER A 93 10.94 -6.45 7.83
CA SER A 93 11.90 -5.76 6.96
C SER A 93 13.12 -6.63 6.64
N SER A 94 13.67 -7.29 7.65
CA SER A 94 14.82 -8.20 7.50
C SER A 94 14.52 -9.41 6.62
N TYR A 95 13.28 -9.92 6.63
CA TYR A 95 12.86 -11.01 5.74
C TYR A 95 12.64 -10.52 4.31
N LEU A 96 12.02 -9.35 4.12
CA LEU A 96 11.78 -8.77 2.80
C LEU A 96 13.08 -8.37 2.08
N ALA A 97 14.14 -8.06 2.83
CA ALA A 97 15.47 -7.80 2.27
C ALA A 97 16.15 -9.05 1.70
N GLN A 98 15.68 -10.25 2.01
CA GLN A 98 16.25 -11.50 1.52
C GLN A 98 15.75 -11.82 0.10
N PRO A 99 16.64 -12.04 -0.88
CA PRO A 99 16.23 -12.23 -2.28
C PRO A 99 15.35 -13.45 -2.54
N HIS A 100 15.30 -14.39 -1.60
CA HIS A 100 14.66 -15.71 -1.75
C HIS A 100 13.40 -15.86 -0.89
N VAL A 101 12.90 -14.79 -0.27
CA VAL A 101 11.67 -14.86 0.51
C VAL A 101 10.48 -15.13 -0.42
N SER A 102 9.65 -16.10 -0.06
CA SER A 102 8.42 -16.36 -0.82
C SER A 102 7.36 -15.31 -0.50
N LEU A 103 6.45 -15.04 -1.44
CA LEU A 103 5.32 -14.15 -1.20
C LEU A 103 4.44 -14.64 -0.04
N GLU A 104 4.26 -15.96 0.07
CA GLU A 104 3.52 -16.59 1.17
C GLU A 104 4.16 -16.30 2.52
N GLN A 105 5.49 -16.46 2.63
CA GLN A 105 6.22 -16.17 3.86
C GLN A 105 6.17 -14.67 4.21
N ALA A 106 6.29 -13.79 3.21
CA ALA A 106 6.16 -12.36 3.40
C ALA A 106 4.76 -11.98 3.94
N VAL A 107 3.70 -12.54 3.34
CA VAL A 107 2.32 -12.30 3.76
C VAL A 107 2.05 -12.88 5.15
N SER A 108 2.51 -14.09 5.44
CA SER A 108 2.36 -14.71 6.76
C SER A 108 3.06 -13.89 7.84
N THR A 109 4.30 -13.46 7.60
CA THR A 109 5.05 -12.63 8.55
C THR A 109 4.37 -11.28 8.76
N PHE A 110 3.82 -10.67 7.70
CA PHE A 110 3.06 -9.43 7.81
C PHE A 110 1.83 -9.58 8.72
N ARG A 111 1.08 -10.67 8.58
CA ARG A 111 -0.10 -10.95 9.40
C ARG A 111 0.26 -11.18 10.86
N GLU A 112 1.34 -11.91 11.13
CA GLU A 112 1.88 -12.11 12.47
C GLU A 112 2.18 -10.76 13.13
N VAL A 113 2.91 -9.89 12.42
CA VAL A 113 3.38 -8.60 12.94
C VAL A 113 2.26 -7.60 13.16
N PHE A 114 1.37 -7.41 12.18
CA PHE A 114 0.38 -6.32 12.22
C PHE A 114 -1.01 -6.75 12.70
N LEU A 115 -1.34 -8.04 12.63
CA LEU A 115 -2.68 -8.55 12.93
C LEU A 115 -2.70 -9.53 14.12
N GLY A 116 -1.53 -10.05 14.53
CA GLY A 116 -1.42 -11.08 15.56
C GLY A 116 -2.04 -12.43 15.16
N GLU A 117 -2.10 -12.70 13.85
CA GLU A 117 -2.62 -13.96 13.26
C GLU A 117 -1.52 -14.99 12.98
#